data_AF-A0A0M8PRT6-F1
#
_entry.id   AF-A0A0M8PRT6-F1
#
_cell.length_a   1.000
_cell.length_b   1.000
_cell.length_c   1.000
_cell.angle_alpha   90.00
_cell.angle_beta   90.00
_cell.angle_gamma   90.00
#
_symmetry.space_group_name_H-M   'P 1'
#
loop_
_entity.id
_entity.type
_entity.pdbx_description
1 polymer ?
#
loop_
_entity_poly.entity_id
_entity_poly.type
_entity_poly.pdbx_seq_one_letter_code
_entity_poly.pdbx_strand_id
1 'polypeptide(L)'
;MRASIAAGCAAVLLGAGAAVLPGAGTAAARPAPNVVGMSEQHARATLEAQGVPYNVVNRAGAASGHCHVTGQRDRGYRTEVDMQYDHEKNEFERVETPIWQGVGLTVVCN
;
A
#
# COMPACT_ATOMS: atom_id res chain seq x y z
N MET A 1 22.74 51.60 34.83
CA MET A 1 23.45 50.41 35.35
C MET A 1 22.52 49.21 35.28
N ARG A 2 23.08 48.07 34.86
CA ARG A 2 22.55 46.69 34.87
C ARG A 2 21.54 46.30 33.78
N ALA A 3 22.10 45.58 32.80
CA ALA A 3 21.44 44.62 31.93
C ALA A 3 20.94 43.39 32.71
N SER A 4 19.95 42.68 32.15
CA SER A 4 19.99 41.22 31.92
C SER A 4 18.82 40.77 31.03
N ILE A 5 19.14 39.86 30.12
CA ILE A 5 18.36 39.29 29.01
C ILE A 5 17.77 37.94 29.45
N ALA A 6 16.58 37.57 28.96
CA ALA A 6 16.19 36.19 28.58
C ALA A 6 14.76 36.24 28.01
N ALA A 7 14.54 36.20 26.69
CA ALA A 7 14.60 35.05 25.77
C ALA A 7 13.42 34.07 25.90
N GLY A 8 12.65 33.91 24.82
CA GLY A 8 11.75 32.77 24.62
C GLY A 8 10.44 33.13 23.92
N CYS A 9 10.42 33.04 22.59
CA CYS A 9 9.36 33.46 21.68
C CYS A 9 7.96 32.89 21.96
N ALA A 10 6.96 33.75 21.82
CA ALA A 10 5.54 33.42 21.84
C ALA A 10 5.15 32.55 20.63
N ALA A 11 4.43 31.45 20.90
CA ALA A 11 3.80 30.63 19.88
C ALA A 11 2.66 31.42 19.21
N VAL A 12 2.83 31.74 17.94
CA VAL A 12 1.78 32.35 17.11
C VAL A 12 0.96 31.23 16.49
N LEU A 13 -0.30 31.12 16.93
CA LEU A 13 -1.35 30.37 16.27
C LEU A 13 -1.88 31.19 15.07
N LEU A 14 -1.59 30.75 13.85
CA LEU A 14 -2.26 31.11 12.60
C LEU A 14 -2.33 29.77 11.82
N GLY A 15 -3.48 29.19 11.48
CA GLY A 15 -4.52 29.79 10.64
C GLY A 15 -4.30 29.31 9.20
N ALA A 16 -5.19 28.43 8.73
CA ALA A 16 -5.41 28.03 7.33
C ALA A 16 -4.25 27.37 6.55
N GLY A 17 -4.44 26.08 6.25
CA GLY A 17 -3.73 25.37 5.20
C GLY A 17 -4.44 24.06 4.92
N ALA A 18 -5.43 24.10 4.03
CA ALA A 18 -6.01 22.89 3.46
C ALA A 18 -4.86 22.01 2.96
N ALA A 19 -4.69 20.84 3.54
CA ALA A 19 -3.78 19.83 3.02
C ALA A 19 -4.38 19.30 1.72
N VAL A 20 -4.19 20.05 0.63
CA VAL A 20 -4.32 19.53 -0.72
C VAL A 20 -3.15 18.55 -0.86
N LEU A 21 -3.45 17.27 -0.98
CA LEU A 21 -2.49 16.25 -1.41
C LEU A 21 -2.67 16.08 -2.94
N PRO A 22 -2.12 16.95 -3.82
CA PRO A 22 -2.04 16.62 -5.23
C PRO A 22 -0.80 15.73 -5.39
N GLY A 23 -1.02 14.44 -5.14
CA GLY A 23 -0.01 13.42 -5.22
C GLY A 23 -0.62 12.13 -5.73
N ALA A 24 -1.37 12.20 -6.83
CA ALA A 24 -1.54 11.05 -7.72
C ALA A 24 -0.17 10.75 -8.38
N GLY A 25 0.83 10.43 -7.56
CA GLY A 25 1.99 9.72 -8.03
C GLY A 25 1.47 8.36 -8.45
N THR A 26 1.61 8.05 -9.73
CA THR A 26 1.61 6.66 -10.17
C THR A 26 2.71 5.99 -9.37
N ALA A 27 2.32 5.34 -8.27
CA ALA A 27 3.24 4.51 -7.51
C ALA A 27 3.69 3.43 -8.49
N ALA A 28 4.85 3.63 -9.10
CA ALA A 28 5.47 2.65 -9.97
C ALA A 28 5.46 1.34 -9.19
N ALA A 29 4.75 0.34 -9.70
CA ALA A 29 4.56 -0.93 -9.01
C ALA A 29 5.95 -1.53 -8.74
N ARG A 30 6.41 -1.37 -7.50
CA ARG A 30 7.69 -1.93 -7.07
C ARG A 30 7.50 -3.44 -7.12
N PRO A 31 8.40 -4.20 -7.79
CA PRO A 31 8.24 -5.64 -7.88
C PRO A 31 8.11 -6.22 -6.47
N ALA A 32 7.11 -7.09 -6.28
CA ALA A 32 6.85 -7.69 -4.98
C ALA A 32 8.11 -8.37 -4.44
N PRO A 33 8.44 -8.21 -3.14
CA PRO A 33 9.56 -8.93 -2.56
C PRO A 33 9.26 -10.43 -2.60
N ASN A 34 10.29 -11.24 -2.87
CA ASN A 34 10.16 -12.69 -2.80
C ASN A 34 10.20 -13.14 -1.34
N VAL A 35 9.12 -13.76 -0.88
CA VAL A 35 8.96 -14.27 0.50
C VAL A 35 8.91 -15.79 0.58
N VAL A 36 9.15 -16.50 -0.54
CA VAL A 36 9.24 -17.96 -0.53
C VAL A 36 10.36 -18.42 0.40
N GLY A 37 10.07 -19.41 1.24
CA GLY A 37 10.97 -19.94 2.27
C GLY A 37 10.89 -19.21 3.61
N MET A 38 10.22 -18.07 3.70
CA MET A 38 9.98 -17.39 4.98
C MET A 38 8.88 -18.08 5.78
N SER A 39 8.90 -17.88 7.11
CA SER A 39 7.71 -18.15 7.93
C SER A 39 6.55 -17.26 7.45
N GLU A 40 5.32 -17.74 7.61
CA GLU A 40 4.15 -16.96 7.20
C GLU A 40 4.11 -15.59 7.88
N GLN A 41 4.45 -15.52 9.17
CA GLN A 41 4.49 -14.26 9.92
C GLN A 41 5.52 -13.28 9.34
N HIS A 42 6.73 -13.75 9.04
CA HIS A 42 7.79 -12.89 8.50
C HIS A 42 7.49 -12.45 7.06
N ALA A 43 6.89 -13.34 6.26
CA ALA A 43 6.41 -13.02 4.92
C ALA A 43 5.38 -11.88 4.93
N ARG A 44 4.39 -11.96 5.84
CA ARG A 44 3.36 -10.91 6.03
C ARG A 44 3.99 -9.57 6.39
N ALA A 45 4.85 -9.54 7.40
CA ALA A 45 5.54 -8.33 7.82
C ALA A 45 6.37 -7.71 6.68
N THR A 46 7.03 -8.54 5.87
CA THR A 46 7.82 -8.08 4.72
C THR A 46 6.95 -7.43 3.63
N LEU A 47 5.80 -8.04 3.33
CA LEU A 47 4.87 -7.53 2.32
C LEU A 47 4.17 -6.25 2.80
N GLU A 48 3.75 -6.21 4.07
CA GLU A 48 3.12 -5.05 4.70
C GLU A 48 4.07 -3.85 4.76
N ALA A 49 5.33 -4.07 5.14
CA ALA A 49 6.35 -3.02 5.16
C ALA A 49 6.60 -2.39 3.78
N GLN A 50 6.28 -3.09 2.70
CA GLN A 50 6.40 -2.61 1.32
C GLN A 50 5.07 -2.18 0.70
N GLY A 51 3.97 -2.22 1.46
CA GLY A 51 2.64 -1.89 0.94
C GLY A 51 2.17 -2.83 -0.18
N VAL A 52 2.68 -4.07 -0.23
CA VAL A 52 2.32 -5.05 -1.26
C VAL A 52 1.06 -5.77 -0.83
N PRO A 53 -0.06 -5.67 -1.59
CA PRO A 53 -1.25 -6.45 -1.31
C PRO A 53 -0.93 -7.94 -1.41
N TYR A 54 -1.51 -8.75 -0.53
CA TYR A 54 -1.27 -10.18 -0.56
C TYR A 54 -2.45 -10.97 -0.05
N ASN A 55 -2.54 -12.24 -0.46
CA ASN A 55 -3.54 -13.18 0.05
C ASN A 55 -2.97 -14.60 0.07
N VAL A 56 -3.33 -15.40 1.07
CA VAL A 56 -3.04 -16.84 1.07
C VAL A 56 -4.06 -17.54 0.17
N VAL A 57 -3.59 -18.06 -0.96
CA VAL A 57 -4.44 -18.70 -1.99
C VAL A 57 -4.49 -20.21 -1.85
N ASN A 58 -3.56 -20.79 -1.09
CA ASN A 58 -3.57 -22.21 -0.75
C ASN A 58 -2.90 -22.41 0.62
N ARG A 59 -3.49 -23.26 1.47
CA ARG A 59 -2.92 -23.67 2.75
C ARG A 59 -3.01 -25.18 2.89
N ALA A 60 -1.89 -25.82 3.21
CA ALA A 60 -1.84 -27.22 3.60
C ALA A 60 -1.43 -27.35 5.07
N GLY A 61 -1.98 -28.34 5.78
CA GLY A 61 -1.69 -28.62 7.18
C GLY A 61 -2.53 -27.79 8.17
N ALA A 62 -2.32 -28.04 9.46
CA ALA A 62 -3.04 -27.37 10.53
C ALA A 62 -2.51 -25.93 10.74
N ALA A 63 -3.41 -24.94 10.77
CA ALA A 63 -3.03 -23.54 10.93
C ALA A 63 -2.37 -23.21 12.29
N SER A 64 -2.47 -24.11 13.27
CA SER A 64 -1.80 -24.00 14.56
C SER A 64 -0.32 -24.44 14.53
N GLY A 65 0.14 -25.04 13.43
CA GLY A 65 1.52 -25.52 13.27
C GLY A 65 2.49 -24.42 12.83
N HIS A 66 3.74 -24.81 12.59
CA HIS A 66 4.74 -23.90 12.03
C HIS A 66 4.48 -23.73 10.52
N CYS A 67 4.02 -22.54 10.13
CA CYS A 67 3.66 -22.25 8.75
C CYS A 67 4.76 -21.50 8.01
N HIS A 68 5.09 -21.93 6.80
CA HIS A 68 6.05 -21.29 5.91
C HIS A 68 5.50 -21.16 4.48
N VAL A 69 5.97 -20.15 3.76
CA VAL A 69 5.58 -19.90 2.37
C VAL A 69 6.37 -20.82 1.46
N THR A 70 5.67 -21.64 0.68
CA THR A 70 6.28 -22.56 -0.31
C THR A 70 6.09 -22.10 -1.74
N GLY A 71 5.21 -21.13 -1.97
CA GLY A 71 4.99 -20.56 -3.30
C GLY A 71 4.50 -19.13 -3.22
N GLN A 72 4.91 -18.34 -4.21
CA GLN A 72 4.46 -16.97 -4.42
C GLN A 72 4.19 -16.80 -5.91
N ARG A 73 3.05 -16.20 -6.24
CA ARG A 73 2.70 -15.85 -7.62
C ARG A 73 2.05 -14.47 -7.67
N ASP A 74 2.27 -13.78 -8.77
CA ASP A 74 1.54 -12.53 -9.06
C ASP A 74 0.05 -12.85 -9.28
N ARG A 75 -0.85 -12.00 -8.77
CA ARG A 75 -2.30 -12.16 -8.90
C ARG A 75 -2.90 -11.41 -10.07
N GLY A 76 -2.07 -10.73 -10.85
CA GLY A 76 -2.46 -9.91 -11.97
C GLY A 76 -3.11 -8.60 -11.56
N TYR A 77 -3.88 -8.05 -12.48
CA TYR A 77 -4.57 -6.79 -12.34
C TYR A 77 -6.07 -7.03 -12.45
N ARG A 78 -6.85 -6.24 -11.72
CA ARG A 78 -8.29 -6.12 -11.92
C ARG A 78 -8.56 -4.78 -12.59
N THR A 79 -9.34 -4.77 -13.66
CA THR A 79 -9.81 -3.53 -14.26
C THR A 79 -10.97 -2.98 -13.46
N GLU A 80 -10.84 -1.76 -12.95
CA GLU A 80 -11.95 -0.96 -12.45
C GLU A 80 -12.44 -0.05 -13.57
N VAL A 81 -13.76 0.03 -13.71
CA VAL A 81 -14.40 0.75 -14.82
C VAL A 81 -15.23 1.86 -14.21
N ASP A 82 -14.89 3.09 -14.56
CA ASP A 82 -15.58 4.29 -14.13
C ASP A 82 -16.15 5.04 -15.34
N MET A 83 -17.29 5.69 -15.16
CA MET A 83 -17.83 6.62 -16.16
C MET A 83 -17.42 8.03 -15.74
N GLN A 84 -16.49 8.63 -16.48
CA GLN A 84 -16.06 10.01 -16.24
C GLN A 84 -16.66 10.92 -17.29
N TYR A 85 -17.17 12.07 -16.86
CA TYR A 85 -17.71 13.05 -17.80
C TYR A 85 -16.55 13.85 -18.42
N ASP A 86 -16.42 13.79 -19.73
CA ASP A 86 -15.50 14.58 -20.53
C ASP A 86 -16.20 15.89 -20.92
N HIS A 87 -15.80 16.99 -20.29
CA HIS A 87 -16.35 18.33 -20.55
C HIS A 87 -15.99 18.88 -21.93
N GLU A 88 -14.93 18.40 -22.56
CA GLU A 88 -14.52 18.83 -23.90
C GLU A 88 -15.41 18.20 -24.97
N LYS A 89 -15.77 16.92 -24.78
CA LYS A 89 -16.65 16.17 -25.68
C LYS A 89 -18.13 16.28 -25.33
N ASN A 90 -18.46 16.81 -24.14
CA ASN A 90 -19.81 16.81 -23.56
C ASN A 90 -20.41 15.40 -23.42
N GLU A 91 -19.59 14.38 -23.18
CA GLU A 91 -19.98 12.97 -23.16
C GLU A 91 -19.41 12.24 -21.94
N PHE A 92 -20.05 11.14 -21.53
CA PHE A 92 -19.48 10.24 -20.53
C PHE A 92 -18.56 9.23 -21.21
N GLU A 93 -17.28 9.27 -20.86
CA GLU A 93 -16.27 8.33 -21.32
C GLU A 93 -16.09 7.20 -20.30
N ARG A 94 -15.88 5.99 -20.80
CA ARG A 94 -15.53 4.83 -19.98
C ARG A 94 -14.03 4.86 -19.73
N VAL A 95 -13.63 4.99 -18.47
CA VAL A 95 -12.24 4.93 -18.05
C VAL A 95 -11.97 3.58 -17.41
N GLU A 96 -11.02 2.83 -17.96
CA GLU A 96 -10.59 1.54 -17.46
C GLU A 96 -9.24 1.68 -16.74
N THR A 97 -9.23 1.46 -15.42
CA THR A 97 -8.04 1.58 -14.59
C THR A 97 -7.56 0.20 -14.14
N PRO A 98 -6.35 -0.25 -14.51
CA PRO A 98 -5.80 -1.51 -14.03
C PRO A 98 -5.28 -1.38 -12.59
N ILE A 99 -5.87 -2.13 -11.67
CA ILE A 99 -5.50 -2.16 -10.25
C ILE A 99 -4.77 -3.47 -9.92
N TRP A 100 -3.48 -3.37 -9.60
CA TRP A 100 -2.67 -4.54 -9.24
C TRP A 100 -3.21 -5.23 -7.99
N GLN A 101 -3.37 -6.55 -8.06
CA GLN A 101 -3.98 -7.36 -6.99
C GLN A 101 -2.93 -7.94 -6.02
N GLY A 102 -1.65 -7.61 -6.22
CA GLY A 102 -0.56 -8.06 -5.38
C GLY A 102 -0.19 -9.52 -5.59
N VAL A 103 0.25 -10.20 -4.52
CA VAL A 103 0.77 -11.58 -4.59
C VAL A 103 -0.12 -12.61 -3.89
N GLY A 104 -0.18 -13.81 -4.47
CA GLY A 104 -0.83 -15.00 -3.91
C GLY A 104 0.21 -15.91 -3.28
N LEU A 105 0.01 -16.27 -2.01
CA LEU A 105 0.91 -17.12 -1.24
C LEU A 105 0.35 -18.55 -1.11
N THR A 106 1.22 -19.52 -1.34
CA THR A 106 1.00 -20.92 -0.95
C THR A 106 1.72 -21.16 0.37
N VAL A 107 1.00 -21.64 1.38
CA VAL A 107 1.51 -21.86 2.73
C VAL A 107 1.40 -23.34 3.10
N VAL A 108 2.46 -23.89 3.68
CA VAL A 108 2.46 -25.23 4.27
C VAL A 108 2.73 -25.09 5.76
N CYS A 109 1.91 -25.77 6.56
CA CYS A 109 2.03 -25.83 8.01
C CYS A 109 2.32 -27.27 8.45
N ASN A 110 3.25 -27.42 9.38
CA ASN A 110 3.66 -28.71 9.95
C ASN A 110 3.65 -28.69 11.47
#